data_AF-A0A6J1WMU8-F1
#
_entry.id   AF-A0A6J1WMU8-F1
#
_cell.length_a   1.000
_cell.length_b   1.000
_cell.length_c   1.000
_cell.angle_alpha   90.00
_cell.angle_beta   90.00
_cell.angle_gamma   90.00
#
_symmetry.space_group_name_H-M   'P 1'
#
loop_
_entity.id
_entity.type
_entity.pdbx_description
1 polymer ?
#
loop_
_entity_poly.entity_id
_entity_poly.type
_entity_poly.pdbx_seq_one_letter_code
_entity_poly.pdbx_strand_id
1 'polypeptide(L)'
;MDERKRGMYVTARQKKKLIEFVAKHPELISCKVTQEFNYRDSQKLWQTIAHECNTLPGPGARKTWRQWRKTWQDLRSKTKRHAEIHGEVPSSAMMLTPAEQEALGLKNVSSTTNYQETTEFVQMDQDNSVDNYKNEMESAISYSEPESPPEVKVFTRSTDNKNKTKSSKRTSKHSDNCFLNCDLLATSEQRKIDLKEDYLNFKKDYLREKLKLMKEQTEALKSIARELTK
;
A
#
# COMPACT_ATOMS: atom_id res chain seq x y z
N MET A 1 20.65 27.57 -27.22
CA MET A 1 20.56 26.19 -27.73
C MET A 1 21.03 25.28 -26.59
N ASP A 2 20.13 24.80 -25.74
CA ASP A 2 20.49 23.82 -24.71
C ASP A 2 20.56 22.44 -25.38
N GLU A 3 21.78 21.98 -25.64
CA GLU A 3 22.02 20.59 -26.03
C GLU A 3 21.48 19.69 -24.92
N ARG A 4 20.37 19.00 -25.19
CA ARG A 4 19.88 17.92 -24.34
C ARG A 4 20.92 16.80 -24.34
N LYS A 5 21.95 16.93 -23.49
CA LYS A 5 22.95 15.88 -23.24
C LYS A 5 22.19 14.60 -22.93
N ARG A 6 22.36 13.59 -23.77
CA ARG A 6 21.79 12.26 -23.56
C ARG A 6 22.22 11.79 -22.17
N GLY A 7 21.25 11.62 -21.27
CA GLY A 7 21.53 11.21 -19.91
C GLY A 7 22.24 9.85 -19.91
N MET A 8 23.40 9.77 -19.26
CA MET A 8 24.11 8.51 -19.10
C MET A 8 23.24 7.51 -18.32
N TYR A 9 23.28 6.25 -18.73
CA TYR A 9 22.57 5.17 -18.03
C TYR A 9 23.20 4.91 -16.67
N VAL A 10 22.37 4.44 -15.74
CA VAL A 10 22.83 4.02 -14.41
C VAL A 10 23.64 2.74 -14.56
N THR A 11 24.89 2.77 -14.11
CA THR A 11 25.80 1.63 -14.22
C THR A 11 25.45 0.51 -13.24
N ALA A 12 25.94 -0.71 -13.47
CA ALA A 12 25.75 -1.82 -12.55
C ALA A 12 26.28 -1.52 -11.14
N ARG A 13 27.43 -0.84 -11.04
CA ARG A 13 28.01 -0.39 -9.75
C ARG A 13 27.09 0.59 -9.02
N GLN A 14 26.55 1.58 -9.74
CA GLN A 14 25.61 2.54 -9.17
C GLN A 14 24.30 1.86 -8.75
N LYS A 15 23.78 0.91 -9.54
CA LYS A 15 22.59 0.12 -9.17
C LYS A 15 22.83 -0.69 -7.90
N LYS A 16 23.96 -1.40 -7.82
CA LYS A 16 24.32 -2.19 -6.63
C LYS A 16 24.41 -1.29 -5.40
N LYS A 17 25.10 -0.15 -5.50
CA LYS A 17 25.25 0.77 -4.38
C LYS A 17 23.91 1.38 -3.93
N LEU A 18 23.04 1.72 -4.89
CA LEU A 18 21.69 2.18 -4.61
C LEU A 18 20.88 1.14 -3.83
N ILE A 19 20.90 -0.13 -4.25
CA ILE A 19 20.19 -1.21 -3.58
C ILE A 19 20.74 -1.41 -2.15
N GLU A 20 22.08 -1.45 -2.00
CA GLU A 20 22.76 -1.62 -0.71
C GLU A 20 22.34 -0.54 0.29
N PHE A 21 22.33 0.73 -0.12
CA PHE A 21 21.92 1.83 0.76
C PHE A 21 20.45 1.76 1.15
N VAL A 22 19.56 1.44 0.21
CA VAL A 22 18.12 1.37 0.52
C VAL A 22 17.82 0.16 1.41
N ALA A 23 18.53 -0.95 1.24
CA ALA A 23 18.40 -2.12 2.12
C ALA A 23 18.84 -1.82 3.56
N LYS A 24 19.83 -0.93 3.75
CA LYS A 24 20.29 -0.48 5.08
C LYS A 24 19.30 0.47 5.78
N HIS A 25 18.39 1.08 5.03
CA HIS A 25 17.42 2.06 5.54
C HIS A 25 15.99 1.61 5.21
N PRO A 26 15.44 0.60 5.92
CA PRO A 26 14.12 0.07 5.64
C PRO A 26 13.00 1.12 5.78
N GLU A 27 13.23 2.23 6.47
CA GLU A 27 12.27 3.34 6.56
C GLU A 27 12.00 3.98 5.19
N LEU A 28 12.98 3.96 4.28
CA LEU A 28 12.82 4.45 2.91
C LEU A 28 11.91 3.55 2.06
N ILE A 29 11.85 2.26 2.39
CA ILE A 29 11.03 1.28 1.69
C ILE A 29 9.59 1.37 2.18
N SER A 30 9.39 1.48 3.50
CA SER A 30 8.06 1.54 4.09
C SER A 30 7.33 2.83 3.70
N CYS A 31 8.05 3.93 3.46
CA CYS A 31 7.51 5.26 3.19
C CYS A 31 6.48 5.73 4.26
N LYS A 32 6.49 5.11 5.45
CA LYS A 32 5.62 5.48 6.57
C LYS A 32 6.28 6.59 7.36
N VAL A 33 5.53 7.64 7.66
CA VAL A 33 5.95 8.67 8.60
C VAL A 33 5.66 8.17 10.01
N THR A 34 6.70 8.04 10.82
CA THR A 34 6.59 7.74 12.26
C THR A 34 7.06 8.95 13.07
N GLN A 35 6.93 8.89 14.39
CA GLN A 35 7.42 9.95 15.27
C GLN A 35 8.96 10.09 15.17
N GLU A 36 9.65 9.00 14.86
CA GLU A 36 11.10 8.88 14.75
C GLU A 36 11.60 9.11 13.31
N PHE A 37 10.72 8.99 12.31
CA PHE A 37 11.08 9.11 10.91
C PHE A 37 10.08 9.98 10.14
N ASN A 38 10.50 11.20 9.81
CA ASN A 38 9.67 12.14 9.06
C ASN A 38 10.17 12.37 7.64
N TYR A 39 9.41 13.16 6.87
CA TYR A 39 9.74 13.48 5.48
C TYR A 39 11.12 14.17 5.31
N ARG A 40 11.54 15.01 6.27
CA ARG A 40 12.85 15.67 6.22
C ARG A 40 13.98 14.66 6.37
N ASP A 41 13.80 13.64 7.18
CA ASP A 41 14.79 12.58 7.38
C ASP A 41 14.89 11.68 6.13
N SER A 42 13.74 11.33 5.53
CA SER A 42 13.72 10.65 4.23
C SER A 42 14.44 11.45 3.15
N GLN A 43 14.19 12.77 3.08
CA GLN A 43 14.87 13.64 2.11
C GLN A 43 16.39 13.68 2.35
N LYS A 44 16.84 13.80 3.60
CA LYS A 44 18.27 13.78 3.93
C LYS A 44 18.93 12.46 3.51
N LEU A 45 18.30 11.33 3.82
CA LEU A 45 18.80 10.02 3.39
C LEU A 45 18.91 9.93 1.85
N TRP A 46 17.89 10.36 1.12
CA TRP A 46 17.95 10.38 -0.34
C TRP A 46 19.03 11.32 -0.89
N GLN A 47 19.31 12.43 -0.21
CA GLN A 47 20.43 13.32 -0.56
C GLN A 47 21.78 12.64 -0.34
N THR A 48 21.97 11.94 0.78
CA THR A 48 23.16 11.14 1.06
C THR A 48 23.35 10.05 0.00
N ILE A 49 22.31 9.27 -0.30
CA ILE A 49 22.33 8.24 -1.36
C ILE A 49 22.74 8.85 -2.70
N ALA A 50 22.18 10.01 -3.04
CA ALA A 50 22.51 10.69 -4.29
C ALA A 50 23.97 11.13 -4.34
N HIS A 51 24.49 11.66 -3.23
CA HIS A 51 25.89 12.04 -3.12
C HIS A 51 26.79 10.82 -3.35
N GLU A 52 26.57 9.75 -2.60
CA GLU A 52 27.33 8.49 -2.67
C GLU A 52 27.29 7.86 -4.06
N CYS A 53 26.12 7.78 -4.70
CA CYS A 53 26.00 7.22 -6.05
C CYS A 53 26.67 8.10 -7.13
N ASN A 54 26.77 9.41 -6.90
CA ASN A 54 27.38 10.36 -7.84
C ASN A 54 28.90 10.53 -7.61
N THR A 55 29.42 10.20 -6.42
CA THR A 55 30.85 10.23 -6.08
C THR A 55 31.58 8.96 -6.52
N LEU A 56 30.86 7.89 -6.85
CA LEU A 56 31.45 6.66 -7.39
C LEU A 56 32.35 6.98 -8.60
N PRO A 57 33.60 6.48 -8.61
CA PRO A 57 34.55 6.76 -9.67
C PRO A 57 34.14 6.09 -10.99
N GLY A 58 34.40 6.77 -12.09
CA GLY A 58 34.16 6.28 -13.46
C GLY A 58 32.99 6.97 -14.18
N PRO A 59 32.73 6.59 -15.44
CA PRO A 59 31.60 7.09 -16.19
C PRO A 59 30.30 6.55 -15.58
N GLY A 60 29.31 7.42 -15.33
CA GLY A 60 28.04 7.01 -14.75
C GLY A 60 27.00 8.11 -14.75
N ALA A 61 25.77 7.73 -14.42
CA ALA A 61 24.66 8.68 -14.32
C ALA A 61 24.89 9.63 -13.14
N ARG A 62 24.83 10.94 -13.38
CA ARG A 62 24.77 11.96 -12.32
C ARG A 62 23.32 12.39 -12.18
N LYS A 63 22.70 12.05 -11.05
CA LYS A 63 21.27 12.27 -10.81
C LYS A 63 21.06 13.03 -9.51
N THR A 64 20.00 13.84 -9.48
CA THR A 64 19.52 14.45 -8.23
C THR A 64 18.89 13.39 -7.33
N TRP A 65 18.74 13.68 -6.05
CA TRP A 65 18.11 12.76 -5.10
C TRP A 65 16.70 12.32 -5.52
N ARG A 66 15.92 13.20 -6.15
CA ARG A 66 14.59 12.88 -6.71
C ARG A 66 14.69 11.88 -7.85
N GLN A 67 15.67 12.05 -8.73
CA GLN A 67 15.92 11.15 -9.85
C GLN A 67 16.44 9.78 -9.38
N TRP A 68 17.27 9.74 -8.34
CA TRP A 68 17.69 8.48 -7.71
C TRP A 68 16.54 7.75 -7.04
N ARG A 69 15.68 8.46 -6.29
CA ARG A 69 14.44 7.89 -5.73
C ARG A 69 13.55 7.29 -6.81
N LYS A 70 13.35 7.98 -7.93
CA LYS A 70 12.59 7.44 -9.06
C LYS A 70 13.27 6.21 -9.69
N THR A 71 14.58 6.29 -9.88
CA THR A 71 15.38 5.16 -10.41
C THR A 71 15.21 3.91 -9.54
N TRP A 72 15.21 4.07 -8.21
CA TRP A 72 14.92 2.99 -7.27
C TRP A 72 13.51 2.42 -7.41
N GLN A 73 12.49 3.28 -7.47
CA GLN A 73 11.09 2.86 -7.66
C GLN A 73 10.90 2.06 -8.96
N ASP A 74 11.50 2.53 -10.06
CA ASP A 74 11.46 1.86 -11.36
C ASP A 74 12.18 0.50 -11.29
N LEU A 75 13.33 0.44 -10.61
CA LEU A 75 14.11 -0.79 -10.44
C LEU A 75 13.30 -1.83 -9.63
N ARG A 76 12.79 -1.45 -8.46
CA ARG A 76 11.97 -2.32 -7.60
C ARG A 76 10.74 -2.84 -8.35
N SER A 77 10.02 -1.97 -9.05
CA SER A 77 8.81 -2.35 -9.81
C SER A 77 9.12 -3.32 -10.94
N LYS A 78 10.19 -3.08 -11.70
CA LYS A 78 10.63 -3.97 -12.77
C LYS A 78 11.06 -5.34 -12.25
N THR A 79 11.85 -5.37 -11.19
CA THR A 79 12.32 -6.62 -10.57
C THR A 79 11.14 -7.43 -10.02
N LYS A 80 10.22 -6.78 -9.30
CA LYS A 80 9.01 -7.43 -8.77
C LYS A 80 8.15 -8.02 -9.89
N ARG A 81 7.86 -7.23 -10.93
CA ARG A 81 7.09 -7.69 -12.09
C ARG A 81 7.75 -8.86 -12.81
N HIS A 82 9.08 -8.85 -12.96
CA HIS A 82 9.79 -9.95 -13.59
C HIS A 82 9.62 -11.25 -12.79
N ALA A 83 9.80 -11.18 -11.46
CA ALA A 83 9.62 -12.35 -10.60
C ALA A 83 8.17 -12.88 -10.63
N GLU A 84 7.18 -11.98 -10.69
CA GLU A 84 5.77 -12.37 -10.80
C GLU A 84 5.42 -13.06 -12.14
N ILE A 85 6.05 -12.66 -13.25
CA ILE A 85 5.76 -13.21 -14.58
C ILE A 85 6.49 -14.52 -14.82
N HIS A 86 7.78 -14.57 -14.46
CA HIS A 86 8.64 -15.70 -14.81
C HIS A 86 8.76 -16.73 -13.68
N GLY A 87 8.29 -16.44 -12.47
CA GLY A 87 8.48 -17.29 -11.29
C GLY A 87 9.94 -17.35 -10.80
N GLU A 88 10.88 -16.77 -11.54
CA GLU A 88 12.30 -16.80 -11.26
C GLU A 88 12.84 -15.41 -10.87
N VAL A 89 13.81 -15.42 -9.96
CA VAL A 89 14.57 -14.21 -9.60
C VAL A 89 15.48 -13.84 -10.78
N PRO A 90 15.46 -12.58 -11.26
CA PRO A 90 16.38 -12.17 -12.32
C PRO A 90 17.83 -12.51 -11.95
N SER A 91 18.63 -13.02 -12.88
CA SER A 91 20.04 -13.39 -12.64
C SER A 91 20.84 -12.26 -11.95
N SER A 92 20.57 -11.00 -12.31
CA SER A 92 21.19 -9.82 -11.67
C SER A 92 20.85 -9.62 -10.17
N ALA A 93 19.72 -10.17 -9.70
CA ALA A 93 19.27 -10.12 -8.31
C ALA A 93 19.67 -11.38 -7.50
N MET A 94 20.10 -12.44 -8.18
CA MET A 94 20.58 -13.67 -7.53
C MET A 94 21.90 -13.46 -6.77
N MET A 95 22.72 -12.50 -7.21
CA MET A 95 23.99 -12.11 -6.57
C MET A 95 23.84 -11.07 -5.44
N LEU A 96 22.60 -10.73 -5.07
CA LEU A 96 22.32 -9.80 -3.99
C LEU A 96 22.13 -10.53 -2.67
N THR A 97 22.42 -9.85 -1.56
CA THR A 97 22.15 -10.36 -0.22
C THR A 97 20.64 -10.49 0.04
N PRO A 98 20.20 -11.32 1.01
CA PRO A 98 18.78 -11.48 1.31
C PRO A 98 18.06 -10.16 1.62
N ALA A 99 18.71 -9.26 2.38
CA ALA A 99 18.15 -7.94 2.69
C ALA A 99 17.98 -7.06 1.44
N GLU A 100 18.90 -7.16 0.47
CA GLU A 100 18.81 -6.44 -0.80
C GLU A 100 17.70 -7.02 -1.71
N GLN A 101 17.49 -8.33 -1.68
CA GLN A 101 16.37 -8.99 -2.39
C GLN A 101 15.02 -8.59 -1.79
N GLU A 102 14.91 -8.56 -0.46
CA GLU A 102 13.71 -8.07 0.24
C GLU A 102 13.47 -6.58 -0.07
N ALA A 103 14.54 -5.78 -0.13
CA ALA A 103 14.46 -4.39 -0.55
C ALA A 103 13.96 -4.24 -2.00
N LEU A 104 14.10 -5.26 -2.86
CA LEU A 104 13.50 -5.29 -4.20
C LEU A 104 12.06 -5.84 -4.21
N GLY A 105 11.53 -6.23 -3.05
CA GLY A 105 10.19 -6.79 -2.90
C GLY A 105 10.09 -8.26 -3.29
N LEU A 106 11.22 -8.96 -3.38
CA LEU A 106 11.30 -10.40 -3.59
C LEU A 106 11.12 -11.07 -2.22
N LYS A 107 10.07 -11.88 -2.05
CA LYS A 107 9.81 -12.64 -0.82
C LYS A 107 10.08 -14.11 -1.12
N ASN A 108 11.00 -14.73 -0.37
CA ASN A 108 11.29 -16.17 -0.32
C ASN A 108 11.13 -16.96 -1.65
N VAL A 109 11.80 -16.56 -2.72
CA VAL A 109 11.89 -17.38 -3.95
C VAL A 109 12.95 -18.50 -3.82
N SER A 110 13.60 -18.61 -2.66
CA SER A 110 14.63 -19.62 -2.39
C SER A 110 14.13 -21.07 -2.31
N SER A 111 12.84 -21.34 -2.46
CA SER A 111 12.29 -22.70 -2.33
C SER A 111 12.07 -23.46 -3.64
N THR A 112 12.38 -22.90 -4.81
CA THR A 112 12.20 -23.61 -6.10
C THR A 112 13.48 -23.65 -6.94
N THR A 113 14.58 -24.10 -6.34
CA THR A 113 15.74 -24.57 -7.09
C THR A 113 16.02 -26.02 -6.69
N ASN A 114 15.17 -26.94 -7.15
CA ASN A 114 15.46 -28.35 -7.36
C ASN A 114 14.23 -29.03 -7.97
N TYR A 115 13.99 -28.80 -9.25
CA TYR A 115 13.39 -29.83 -10.08
C TYR A 115 14.25 -29.91 -11.34
N GLN A 116 15.32 -30.70 -11.24
CA GLN A 116 15.85 -31.35 -12.42
C GLN A 116 14.76 -32.31 -12.88
N GLU A 117 14.41 -32.17 -14.15
CA GLU A 117 13.50 -32.99 -14.92
C GLU A 117 14.10 -34.41 -15.02
N THR A 118 13.87 -35.25 -14.01
CA THR A 118 14.04 -36.70 -14.10
C THR A 118 12.66 -37.33 -14.07
N THR A 119 12.22 -37.70 -15.27
CA THR A 119 11.15 -38.65 -15.54
C THR A 119 11.36 -39.93 -14.74
N GLU A 120 10.57 -40.14 -13.69
CA GLU A 120 10.41 -41.45 -13.03
C GLU A 120 8.92 -41.69 -12.75
N PHE A 121 8.35 -42.61 -13.52
CA PHE A 121 7.05 -43.25 -13.31
C PHE A 121 7.16 -44.30 -12.21
N VAL A 122 6.40 -44.21 -11.11
CA VAL A 122 5.88 -45.33 -10.26
C VAL A 122 4.72 -44.75 -9.42
N GLN A 123 3.45 -44.95 -9.78
CA GLN A 123 2.50 -46.05 -9.43
C GLN A 123 1.59 -45.71 -8.23
N MET A 124 0.29 -45.89 -8.47
CA MET A 124 -0.83 -45.68 -7.55
C MET A 124 -0.70 -46.50 -6.27
N ASP A 125 -1.24 -45.96 -5.17
CA ASP A 125 -2.09 -46.71 -4.26
C ASP A 125 -3.33 -45.89 -3.89
N GLN A 126 -4.47 -46.53 -4.10
CA GLN A 126 -5.82 -46.09 -3.77
C GLN A 126 -6.38 -47.11 -2.80
N ASP A 127 -6.71 -46.68 -1.58
CA ASP A 127 -7.73 -47.30 -0.72
C ASP A 127 -8.13 -46.27 0.35
N ASN A 128 -9.32 -45.64 0.35
CA ASN A 128 -10.69 -46.09 0.64
C ASN A 128 -11.01 -46.36 2.13
N SER A 129 -11.75 -45.43 2.76
CA SER A 129 -12.61 -45.59 3.95
C SER A 129 -13.31 -44.23 4.17
N VAL A 130 -14.48 -43.93 3.62
CA VAL A 130 -15.85 -44.39 3.96
C VAL A 130 -16.28 -44.00 5.40
N ASP A 131 -17.26 -43.10 5.42
CA ASP A 131 -18.35 -42.85 6.39
C ASP A 131 -18.06 -42.40 7.84
N ASN A 132 -18.76 -41.33 8.29
CA ASN A 132 -20.02 -41.47 9.05
C ASN A 132 -20.55 -40.13 9.64
N TYR A 133 -21.61 -39.61 9.00
CA TYR A 133 -22.86 -38.97 9.46
C TYR A 133 -23.08 -38.16 10.78
N LYS A 134 -23.99 -37.17 10.58
CA LYS A 134 -25.12 -36.64 11.42
C LYS A 134 -24.88 -35.43 12.35
N ASN A 135 -25.54 -34.28 12.08
CA ASN A 135 -26.88 -33.79 12.54
C ASN A 135 -26.91 -33.47 14.04
N GLU A 136 -27.59 -32.48 14.62
CA GLU A 136 -28.56 -31.42 14.23
C GLU A 136 -28.76 -30.57 15.52
N MET A 137 -29.51 -29.47 15.41
CA MET A 137 -30.41 -28.92 16.45
C MET A 137 -29.93 -27.79 17.39
N GLU A 138 -30.20 -26.57 16.93
CA GLU A 138 -31.04 -25.51 17.55
C GLU A 138 -31.41 -25.54 19.05
N SER A 139 -31.15 -24.40 19.73
CA SER A 139 -32.06 -23.65 20.64
C SER A 139 -31.27 -22.46 21.25
N ALA A 140 -31.54 -21.20 20.90
CA ALA A 140 -32.59 -20.31 21.42
C ALA A 140 -32.34 -19.71 22.83
N ILE A 141 -32.14 -18.37 22.83
CA ILE A 141 -32.51 -17.37 23.85
C ILE A 141 -31.60 -17.20 25.08
N SER A 142 -30.99 -16.00 25.22
CA SER A 142 -31.34 -15.06 26.31
C SER A 142 -30.63 -13.70 26.16
N TYR A 143 -31.42 -12.66 26.39
CA TYR A 143 -31.12 -11.22 26.35
C TYR A 143 -30.48 -10.78 27.68
N SER A 144 -29.44 -9.93 27.66
CA SER A 144 -29.23 -8.78 28.59
C SER A 144 -27.97 -7.98 28.21
N GLU A 145 -28.18 -6.70 27.86
CA GLU A 145 -27.28 -5.54 27.90
C GLU A 145 -27.63 -4.77 29.21
N PRO A 146 -26.74 -4.06 29.97
CA PRO A 146 -25.83 -2.97 29.57
C PRO A 146 -24.45 -3.03 30.31
N GLU A 147 -23.43 -2.19 30.08
CA GLU A 147 -23.34 -0.77 30.44
C GLU A 147 -22.01 -0.17 29.92
N SER A 148 -22.10 1.03 29.36
CA SER A 148 -21.03 1.77 28.70
C SER A 148 -20.51 2.89 29.62
N PRO A 149 -19.20 2.98 29.89
CA PRO A 149 -18.60 4.16 30.54
C PRO A 149 -18.30 5.30 29.53
N PRO A 150 -18.27 6.57 29.99
CA PRO A 150 -18.66 7.74 29.22
C PRO A 150 -17.63 8.29 28.23
N GLU A 151 -18.15 8.84 27.13
CA GLU A 151 -17.43 9.66 26.14
C GLU A 151 -16.90 10.96 26.75
N VAL A 152 -15.59 11.20 26.64
CA VAL A 152 -15.00 12.53 26.84
C VAL A 152 -15.01 13.26 25.49
N LYS A 153 -15.95 14.21 25.34
CA LYS A 153 -15.93 15.23 24.28
C LYS A 153 -15.10 16.41 24.77
N VAL A 154 -13.94 16.66 24.16
CA VAL A 154 -13.36 18.02 24.12
C VAL A 154 -12.82 18.28 22.71
N PHE A 155 -13.73 18.66 21.82
CA PHE A 155 -13.39 19.45 20.64
C PHE A 155 -13.19 20.90 21.11
N THR A 156 -11.96 21.40 21.13
CA THR A 156 -11.72 22.85 21.11
C THR A 156 -11.60 23.29 19.66
N ARG A 157 -12.65 23.96 19.15
CA ARG A 157 -12.55 24.86 18.01
C ARG A 157 -11.72 26.07 18.44
N SER A 158 -10.68 26.39 17.68
CA SER A 158 -10.11 27.74 17.68
C SER A 158 -10.14 28.28 16.25
N THR A 159 -10.90 29.37 16.14
CA THR A 159 -11.04 30.26 15.00
C THR A 159 -9.77 31.04 14.74
N ASP A 160 -9.52 31.26 13.45
CA ASP A 160 -8.82 32.38 12.79
C ASP A 160 -7.69 33.12 13.53
N ASN A 161 -6.51 33.15 12.88
CA ASN A 161 -5.89 34.44 12.59
C ASN A 161 -5.03 34.40 11.33
N LYS A 162 -5.48 35.19 10.35
CA LYS A 162 -4.76 35.62 9.15
C LYS A 162 -3.57 36.47 9.59
N ASN A 163 -2.38 36.19 9.08
CA ASN A 163 -1.38 37.22 8.85
C ASN A 163 -0.72 37.04 7.48
N LYS A 164 -0.99 38.02 6.62
CA LYS A 164 -0.34 38.28 5.34
C LYS A 164 1.10 38.70 5.60
N THR A 165 2.05 38.11 4.91
CA THR A 165 3.23 38.84 4.42
C THR A 165 3.44 38.55 2.94
N LYS A 166 3.65 39.65 2.20
CA LYS A 166 3.75 39.73 0.75
C LYS A 166 5.17 39.39 0.30
N SER A 167 5.21 38.80 -0.90
CA SER A 167 6.19 38.93 -1.97
C SER A 167 7.62 38.42 -1.78
N SER A 168 7.98 37.45 -2.63
CA SER A 168 9.12 37.61 -3.53
C SER A 168 8.85 36.86 -4.84
N LYS A 169 8.67 37.63 -5.93
CA LYS A 169 8.66 37.15 -7.31
C LYS A 169 10.07 36.69 -7.65
N ARG A 170 10.26 35.40 -7.89
CA ARG A 170 11.28 34.92 -8.84
C ARG A 170 10.70 33.81 -9.70
N THR A 171 10.62 34.14 -10.98
CA THR A 171 10.30 33.28 -12.11
C THR A 171 11.31 32.14 -12.20
N SER A 172 10.83 30.90 -12.15
CA SER A 172 11.59 29.72 -12.55
C SER A 172 10.61 28.76 -13.24
N LYS A 173 10.45 28.96 -14.55
CA LYS A 173 9.80 27.99 -15.44
C LYS A 173 10.77 26.82 -15.57
N HIS A 174 10.51 25.72 -14.86
CA HIS A 174 10.72 24.32 -15.27
C HIS A 174 10.64 23.39 -14.04
N SER A 175 9.45 23.12 -13.50
CA SER A 175 9.27 22.17 -12.39
C SER A 175 8.08 21.21 -12.56
N ASP A 176 7.78 20.77 -13.78
CA ASP A 176 6.63 19.89 -14.03
C ASP A 176 6.89 18.41 -13.71
N ASN A 177 8.04 18.06 -13.13
CA ASN A 177 8.37 16.66 -12.85
C ASN A 177 8.19 16.26 -11.37
N CYS A 178 7.67 17.16 -10.53
CA CYS A 178 7.26 16.84 -9.15
C CYS A 178 5.73 16.67 -9.02
N PHE A 179 4.97 16.99 -10.07
CA PHE A 179 3.51 16.91 -10.06
C PHE A 179 3.05 15.43 -10.02
N LEU A 180 3.61 14.58 -10.87
CA LEU A 180 3.11 13.21 -11.11
C LEU A 180 3.17 12.25 -9.90
N ASN A 181 4.09 12.42 -8.94
CA ASN A 181 4.23 11.48 -7.82
C ASN A 181 3.38 11.90 -6.61
N CYS A 182 3.29 13.21 -6.34
CA CYS A 182 2.35 13.73 -5.35
C CYS A 182 0.90 13.50 -5.81
N ASP A 183 0.63 13.66 -7.10
CA ASP A 183 -0.70 13.47 -7.68
C ASP A 183 -1.14 12.00 -7.61
N LEU A 184 -0.22 11.04 -7.83
CA LEU A 184 -0.53 9.61 -7.68
C LEU A 184 -0.84 9.23 -6.22
N LEU A 185 -0.08 9.75 -5.26
CA LEU A 185 -0.33 9.53 -3.83
C LEU A 185 -1.67 10.17 -3.41
N ALA A 186 -1.90 11.43 -3.80
CA ALA A 186 -3.16 12.13 -3.55
C ALA A 186 -4.36 11.39 -4.17
N THR A 187 -4.24 10.89 -5.40
CA THR A 187 -5.27 10.08 -6.06
C THR A 187 -5.54 8.79 -5.31
N SER A 188 -4.48 8.13 -4.79
CA SER A 188 -4.64 6.89 -4.02
C SER A 188 -5.29 7.11 -2.65
N GLU A 189 -5.05 8.27 -2.04
CA GLU A 189 -5.69 8.67 -0.79
C GLU A 189 -7.15 9.08 -1.02
N GLN A 190 -7.42 9.83 -2.09
CA GLN A 190 -8.78 10.22 -2.46
C GLN A 190 -9.65 8.99 -2.71
N ARG A 191 -9.17 7.99 -3.46
CA ARG A 191 -9.91 6.73 -3.66
C ARG A 191 -10.25 6.02 -2.35
N LYS A 192 -9.38 6.09 -1.33
CA LYS A 192 -9.67 5.49 -0.02
C LYS A 192 -10.74 6.28 0.74
N ILE A 193 -10.78 7.59 0.56
CA ILE A 193 -11.82 8.45 1.13
C ILE A 193 -13.15 8.15 0.43
N ASP A 194 -13.16 8.13 -0.90
CA ASP A 194 -14.35 7.86 -1.71
C ASP A 194 -14.94 6.48 -1.38
N LEU A 195 -14.11 5.42 -1.33
CA LEU A 195 -14.56 4.08 -0.93
C LEU A 195 -15.18 4.03 0.48
N LYS A 196 -14.64 4.82 1.42
CA LYS A 196 -15.20 4.91 2.78
C LYS A 196 -16.52 5.67 2.77
N GLU A 197 -16.61 6.73 1.97
CA GLU A 197 -17.84 7.50 1.80
C GLU A 197 -18.94 6.66 1.17
N ASP A 198 -18.63 5.92 0.11
CA ASP A 198 -19.54 4.96 -0.54
C ASP A 198 -20.02 3.89 0.44
N TYR A 199 -19.11 3.33 1.25
CA TYR A 199 -19.48 2.35 2.27
C TYR A 199 -20.42 2.95 3.33
N LEU A 200 -20.16 4.19 3.78
CA LEU A 200 -21.01 4.87 4.74
C LEU A 200 -22.38 5.21 4.14
N ASN A 201 -22.44 5.63 2.89
CA ASN A 201 -23.67 5.91 2.17
C ASN A 201 -24.50 4.63 1.98
N PHE A 202 -23.87 3.55 1.53
CA PHE A 202 -24.50 2.24 1.43
C PHE A 202 -25.09 1.79 2.78
N LYS A 203 -24.31 1.89 3.87
CA LYS A 203 -24.77 1.54 5.21
C LYS A 203 -25.95 2.41 5.67
N LYS A 204 -25.93 3.70 5.35
CA LYS A 204 -27.00 4.65 5.68
C LYS A 204 -28.29 4.30 4.93
N ASP A 205 -28.20 3.97 3.65
CA ASP A 205 -29.38 3.62 2.84
C ASP A 205 -29.96 2.26 3.25
N TYR A 206 -29.10 1.27 3.50
CA TYR A 206 -29.52 -0.01 4.08
C TYR A 206 -30.31 0.17 5.39
N LEU A 207 -29.80 1.01 6.31
CA LEU A 207 -30.48 1.26 7.58
C LEU A 207 -31.80 2.02 7.40
N ARG A 208 -31.89 2.95 6.44
CA ARG A 208 -33.14 3.64 6.11
C ARG A 208 -34.20 2.68 5.58
N GLU A 209 -33.82 1.79 4.67
CA GLU A 209 -34.73 0.82 4.10
C GLU A 209 -35.20 -0.20 5.15
N LYS A 210 -34.28 -0.67 6.00
CA LYS A 210 -34.62 -1.51 7.15
C LYS A 210 -35.62 -0.83 8.11
N LEU A 211 -35.42 0.46 8.40
CA LEU A 211 -36.35 1.22 9.24
C LEU A 211 -37.72 1.40 8.57
N LYS A 212 -37.76 1.60 7.26
CA LYS A 212 -39.01 1.71 6.49
C LYS A 212 -39.79 0.40 6.58
N LEU A 213 -39.12 -0.74 6.33
CA LEU A 213 -39.74 -2.05 6.41
C LEU A 213 -40.31 -2.35 7.80
N MET A 214 -39.56 -2.04 8.86
CA MET A 214 -40.05 -2.25 10.24
C MET A 214 -41.27 -1.35 10.56
N LYS A 215 -41.32 -0.13 10.05
CA LYS A 215 -42.48 0.76 10.22
C LYS A 215 -43.71 0.21 9.50
N GLU A 216 -43.56 -0.27 8.28
CA GLU A 216 -44.65 -0.87 7.49
C GLU A 216 -45.19 -2.13 8.18
N GLN A 217 -44.31 -3.01 8.67
CA GLN A 217 -44.71 -4.17 9.46
C GLN A 217 -45.49 -3.76 10.72
N THR A 218 -45.04 -2.72 11.42
CA THR A 218 -45.71 -2.22 12.63
C THR A 218 -47.09 -1.62 12.32
N GLU A 219 -47.22 -0.86 11.23
CA GLU A 219 -48.50 -0.30 10.77
C GLU A 219 -49.49 -1.41 10.36
N ALA A 220 -49.02 -2.43 9.64
CA ALA A 220 -49.83 -3.58 9.25
C ALA A 220 -50.39 -4.32 10.48
N LEU A 221 -49.53 -4.59 11.48
CA LEU A 221 -49.95 -5.20 12.74
C LEU A 221 -50.97 -4.35 13.50
N LYS A 222 -50.80 -3.02 13.54
CA LYS A 222 -51.78 -2.10 14.14
C LYS A 222 -53.10 -2.08 13.39
N SER A 223 -53.09 -2.23 12.06
CA SER A 223 -54.31 -2.31 11.25
C SER A 223 -55.11 -3.57 11.58
N ILE A 224 -54.43 -4.72 11.60
CA ILE A 224 -55.03 -6.01 11.96
C ILE A 224 -55.61 -5.96 13.38
N ALA A 225 -54.86 -5.42 14.34
CA ALA A 225 -55.32 -5.28 15.72
C ALA A 225 -56.59 -4.42 15.83
N ARG A 226 -56.68 -3.32 15.05
CA ARG A 226 -57.86 -2.45 15.03
C ARG A 226 -59.10 -3.14 14.45
N GLU A 227 -58.93 -3.94 13.40
CA GLU A 227 -60.03 -4.72 12.81
C GLU A 227 -60.54 -5.81 13.76
N LEU A 228 -59.66 -6.46 14.53
CA LEU A 228 -60.06 -7.48 15.51
C LEU A 228 -60.81 -6.94 16.73
N THR A 229 -60.63 -5.65 17.04
CA THR A 229 -61.38 -4.96 18.12
C THR A 229 -62.72 -4.36 17.70
N LYS A 230 -63.07 -4.42 16.41
CA LYS A 230 -64.38 -4.01 15.89
C LYS A 230 -65.35 -5.18 15.88
#